data_AF-A0A2D7XFX6-F1
#
_entry.id   AF-A0A2D7XFX6-F1
#
_cell.length_a   1.000
_cell.length_b   1.000
_cell.length_c   1.000
_cell.angle_alpha   90.00
_cell.angle_beta   90.00
_cell.angle_gamma   90.00
#
_symmetry.space_group_name_H-M   'P 1'
#
loop_
_entity.id
_entity.type
_entity.pdbx_description
1 polymer ?
#
loop_
_entity_poly.entity_id
_entity_poly.type
_entity_poly.pdbx_seq_one_letter_code
_entity_poly.pdbx_strand_id
1 'polypeptide(L)' 'MRVLGIDPGLRRTGFGIIDVEGMRLGYVASGTIQVPSNLPLAQ' A
#
# COMPACT_ATOMS: atom_id res chain seq x y z
N MET A 1 4.72 16.70 2.14
CA MET A 1 4.86 15.49 3.00
C MET A 1 4.25 14.32 2.27
N ARG A 2 4.79 13.10 2.38
CA ARG A 2 4.20 11.92 1.73
C ARG A 2 3.62 10.95 2.76
N VAL A 3 2.42 10.45 2.51
CA VAL A 3 1.73 9.50 3.39
C VAL A 3 1.53 8.19 2.62
N LEU A 4 1.89 7.08 3.25
CA LEU A 4 1.65 5.72 2.77
C LEU A 4 0.56 5.08 3.64
N GLY A 5 -0.59 4.78 3.04
CA GLY A 5 -1.61 3.94 3.65
C GLY A 5 -1.37 2.48 3.29
N ILE A 6 -1.54 1.59 4.26
CA ILE A 6 -1.41 0.14 4.10
C ILE A 6 -2.72 -0.53 4.51
N ASP A 7 -3.25 -1.40 3.67
CA ASP A 7 -4.36 -2.31 3.96
C ASP A 7 -3.80 -3.75 3.97
N PRO A 8 -3.38 -4.27 5.14
CA PRO A 8 -2.61 -5.50 5.22
C PRO A 8 -3.48 -6.74 4.98
N GLY A 9 -2.97 -7.67 4.18
CA GLY A 9 -3.57 -8.98 4.00
C GLY A 9 -2.51 -10.04 3.70
N LEU A 10 -2.78 -11.28 4.09
CA LEU A 10 -1.78 -12.36 4.08
C LEU A 10 -1.17 -12.64 2.70
N ARG A 11 -2.00 -12.55 1.65
CA ARG A 11 -1.58 -12.77 0.26
C ARG A 11 -1.71 -11.54 -0.62
N ARG A 12 -2.49 -10.55 -0.19
CA ARG A 12 -2.77 -9.32 -0.91
C ARG A 12 -2.77 -8.19 0.10
N THR A 13 -1.79 -7.31 -0.02
CA THR A 13 -1.69 -6.09 0.77
C THR A 13 -1.95 -4.90 -0.15
N GLY A 14 -3.03 -4.16 0.12
CA GLY A 14 -3.31 -2.90 -0.55
C GLY A 14 -2.36 -1.80 -0.08
N PHE A 15 -2.03 -0.88 -0.97
CA PHE A 15 -1.31 0.35 -0.62
C PHE A 15 -1.84 1.56 -1.39
N GLY A 16 -1.73 2.72 -0.77
CA GLY A 16 -2.01 4.01 -1.38
C GLY A 16 -1.02 5.06 -0.93
N ILE A 17 -0.60 5.94 -1.84
CA ILE A 17 0.35 7.01 -1.59
C ILE A 17 -0.29 8.33 -1.99
N ILE A 18 -0.22 9.29 -1.08
CA ILE A 18 -0.62 10.67 -1.34
C ILE A 18 0.48 11.64 -0.91
N ASP A 19 0.57 12.75 -1.63
CA ASP A 19 1.30 13.93 -1.18
C ASP A 19 0.34 14.87 -0.44
N VAL A 20 0.82 15.43 0.67
CA VAL A 20 0.08 16.33 1.57
C VAL A 20 0.79 17.68 1.61
N GLU A 21 0.03 18.71 1.22
CA GLU A 21 0.44 20.12 1.22
C GLU A 21 -0.65 20.97 1.91
N GLY A 22 -0.51 21.18 3.22
CA GLY A 22 -1.54 21.83 4.02
C GLY A 22 -2.85 21.02 3.97
N MET A 23 -3.93 21.64 3.48
CA MET A 23 -5.23 20.99 3.28
C MET A 23 -5.40 20.34 1.90
N ARG A 24 -4.39 20.40 1.03
CA ARG A 24 -4.43 19.77 -0.29
C ARG A 24 -3.85 18.37 -0.24
N LEU A 25 -4.56 17.44 -0.87
CA LEU A 25 -4.12 16.05 -1.07
C LEU A 25 -3.90 15.82 -2.56
N GLY A 26 -2.75 15.27 -2.92
CA GLY A 26 -2.41 14.85 -4.28
C GLY A 26 -2.30 13.34 -4.37
N TYR A 27 -2.97 12.73 -5.35
CA TYR A 27 -2.77 11.31 -5.66
C TYR A 27 -1.36 11.09 -6.22
N VAL A 28 -0.66 10.08 -5.71
CA VAL A 28 0.65 9.66 -6.24
C VAL A 28 0.55 8.29 -6.88
N ALA A 29 0.10 7.30 -6.12
CA ALA A 29 -0.02 5.92 -6.59
C ALA A 29 -0.95 5.11 -5.68
N SER A 30 -1.47 4.01 -6.20
CA SER A 30 -2.16 2.99 -5.41
C SER A 30 -2.00 1.63 -6.08
N GLY A 31 -2.11 0.56 -5.31
CA GLY A 31 -2.01 -0.78 -5.86
C GLY A 31 -2.19 -1.87 -4.82
N THR A 32 -1.85 -3.08 -5.23
CA THR A 32 -1.86 -4.27 -4.36
C THR A 32 -0.58 -5.04 -4.59
N ILE A 33 0.09 -5.40 -3.50
CA ILE A 33 1.19 -6.35 -3.50
C ILE A 33 0.57 -7.75 -3.36
N GLN A 34 0.77 -8.59 -4.37
CA GLN A 34 0.30 -9.97 -4.36
C GLN A 34 1.46 -10.93 -4.13
N VAL A 35 1.37 -11.72 -3.07
CA VAL A 35 2.36 -12.75 -2.74
C VAL A 35 2.03 -14.03 -3.52
N PRO A 36 3.01 -14.67 -4.18
CA PRO A 36 2.80 -15.96 -4.85
C PRO A 36 2.23 -17.01 -3.89
N SER A 37 1.23 -17.77 -4.34
CA SER A 37 0.54 -18.76 -3.49
C SER A 37 1.35 -20.01 -3.18
N ASN A 38 2.45 -20.23 -3.91
CA ASN A 38 3.34 -21.38 -3.78
C ASN A 38 4.53 -21.13 -2.85
N LEU A 39 4.65 -19.93 -2.29
CA LEU A 39 5.65 -19.64 -1.26
C LEU A 39 5.02 -19.86 0.13
N PRO A 40 5.76 -20.50 1.06
CA PRO A 40 5.32 -20.59 2.44
C PRO A 40 5.21 -19.19 3.06
N LEU A 41 4.31 -19.06 4.03
CA LEU A 41 4.20 -17.83 4.81
C LEU A 41 5.46 -17.67 5.67
N ALA A 42 5.87 -16.43 5.87
CA ALA A 42 6.94 -16.12 6.83
C ALA A 42 6.54 -16.67 8.20
N GLN A 43 7.48 -17.35 8.86
CA GLN A 43 7.32 -17.88 10.22
C GLN A 43 7.60 -16.79 11.26
#